data_AF-A0A7S1H3I2-F1
#
_entry.id   AF-A0A7S1H3I2-F1
#
_cell.length_a   1.000
_cell.length_b   1.000
_cell.length_c   1.000
_cell.angle_alpha   90.00
_cell.angle_beta   90.00
_cell.angle_gamma   90.00
#
_symmetry.space_group_name_H-M   'P 1'
#
loop_
_entity.id
_entity.type
_entity.pdbx_description
1 polymer ?
#
loop_
_entity_poly.entity_id
_entity_poly.type
_entity_poly.pdbx_seq_one_letter_code
_entity_poly.pdbx_strand_id
1 'polypeptide(L)'
;EANGAASVKYRKKDLLVTMHRLDHELITLDKRLGQETEEGAKTSIKNQISTRENALLPVYEQIAVQFCELHDTPGRMKAVGVVERVVEWSESRAYFYWRLRRKLAEFDLRKKIVEAAEVGRGVKAPTVLEASALIKEWFIETPGMTDDQWSDDKVILAWMGQHHSALEEKIMSYTKSCVAEEVAQVLTAGGTTGRVGTSGIVEGLGRAFASMGPEEKSKLKKAILEALQ
;
A
#
# COMPACT_ATOMS: atom_id res chain seq x y z
N GLU A 1 17.98 8.99 -14.23
CA GLU A 1 17.90 10.26 -14.98
C GLU A 1 17.83 9.99 -16.47
N ALA A 2 17.07 10.80 -17.19
CA ALA A 2 16.75 10.58 -18.60
C ALA A 2 17.98 10.53 -19.51
N ASN A 3 19.01 11.34 -19.26
CA ASN A 3 20.27 11.31 -20.01
C ASN A 3 20.97 9.93 -19.95
N GLY A 4 21.02 9.33 -18.76
CA GLY A 4 21.57 7.99 -18.58
C GLY A 4 20.70 6.92 -19.25
N ALA A 5 19.38 7.03 -19.14
CA ALA A 5 18.46 6.11 -19.81
C ALA A 5 18.60 6.18 -21.33
N ALA A 6 18.63 7.39 -21.91
CA ALA A 6 18.77 7.61 -23.34
C ALA A 6 20.11 7.06 -23.87
N SER A 7 21.23 7.38 -23.21
CA SER A 7 22.56 6.91 -23.63
C SER A 7 22.73 5.38 -23.58
N VAL A 8 22.00 4.67 -22.71
CA VAL A 8 22.06 3.21 -22.60
C VAL A 8 21.03 2.51 -23.48
N LYS A 9 19.80 3.02 -23.52
CA LYS A 9 18.64 2.35 -24.12
C LYS A 9 18.25 2.85 -25.51
N TYR A 10 18.66 4.06 -25.88
CA TYR A 10 18.32 4.70 -27.15
C TYR A 10 19.58 5.27 -27.82
N ARG A 11 20.46 4.34 -28.24
CA ARG A 11 21.82 4.66 -28.69
C ARG A 11 21.82 5.22 -30.11
N LYS A 12 22.98 5.70 -30.58
CA LYS A 12 23.16 6.24 -31.95
C LYS A 12 22.47 5.40 -33.03
N LYS A 13 22.58 4.07 -32.99
CA LYS A 13 21.91 3.18 -33.95
C LYS A 13 20.38 3.34 -33.96
N ASP A 14 19.77 3.52 -32.80
CA ASP A 14 18.32 3.65 -32.61
C ASP A 14 17.86 5.06 -33.01
N LEU A 15 18.70 6.07 -32.76
CA LEU A 15 18.52 7.43 -33.27
C LEU A 15 18.50 7.45 -34.80
N LEU A 16 19.49 6.82 -35.45
CA LEU A 16 19.56 6.73 -36.92
C LEU A 16 18.29 6.07 -37.49
N VAL A 17 17.87 4.92 -36.94
CA VAL A 17 16.60 4.27 -37.35
C VAL A 17 15.42 5.23 -37.25
N THR A 18 15.38 6.06 -36.21
CA THR A 18 14.30 7.03 -35.98
C THR A 18 14.38 8.21 -36.96
N MET A 19 15.57 8.70 -37.26
CA MET A 19 15.80 9.72 -38.28
C MET A 19 15.34 9.26 -39.65
N HIS A 20 15.76 8.06 -40.08
CA HIS A 20 15.34 7.47 -41.36
C HIS A 20 13.83 7.16 -41.44
N ARG A 21 13.14 7.10 -40.29
CA ARG A 21 11.68 6.93 -40.23
C ARG A 21 10.92 8.26 -40.31
N LEU A 22 11.48 9.36 -39.80
CA LEU A 22 10.73 10.61 -39.56
C LEU A 22 11.26 11.81 -40.36
N ASP A 23 12.53 11.85 -40.73
CA ASP A 23 13.13 12.95 -41.50
C ASP A 23 12.85 12.80 -43.00
N HIS A 24 12.14 13.77 -43.58
CA HIS A 24 11.73 13.73 -44.98
C HIS A 24 12.90 13.69 -45.97
N GLU A 25 14.02 14.33 -45.64
CA GLU A 25 15.20 14.39 -46.52
C GLU A 25 15.90 13.03 -46.57
N LEU A 26 16.15 12.41 -45.41
CA LEU A 26 16.70 11.05 -45.33
C LEU A 26 15.80 10.01 -46.01
N ILE A 27 14.49 10.07 -45.81
CA ILE A 27 13.54 9.17 -46.49
C ILE A 27 13.64 9.32 -48.01
N THR A 28 13.83 10.55 -48.51
CA THR A 28 13.96 10.82 -49.95
C THR A 28 15.30 10.31 -50.48
N LEU A 29 16.39 10.53 -49.74
CA LEU A 29 17.72 10.06 -50.09
C LEU A 29 17.81 8.52 -50.09
N ASP A 30 17.19 7.84 -49.13
CA ASP A 30 17.12 6.38 -49.09
C ASP A 30 16.39 5.80 -50.32
N LYS A 31 15.26 6.40 -50.70
CA LYS A 31 14.53 6.01 -51.91
C LYS A 31 15.38 6.19 -53.16
N ARG A 32 16.07 7.33 -53.28
CA ARG A 32 16.99 7.59 -54.40
C ARG A 32 18.13 6.59 -54.42
N LEU A 33 18.71 6.27 -53.26
CA LEU A 33 19.79 5.29 -53.15
C LEU A 33 19.35 3.89 -53.60
N GLY A 34 18.11 3.49 -53.29
CA GLY A 34 17.56 2.20 -53.71
C GLY A 34 17.23 2.09 -55.21
N GLN A 35 17.04 3.23 -55.90
CA GLN A 35 16.75 3.30 -57.34
C GLN A 35 18.00 3.54 -58.19
N GLU A 36 19.07 4.05 -57.60
CA GLU A 36 20.30 4.41 -58.31
C GLU A 36 21.09 3.16 -58.73
N THR A 37 21.64 3.19 -59.94
CA THR A 37 22.42 2.09 -60.53
C THR A 37 23.90 2.42 -60.65
N GLU A 38 24.26 3.69 -60.79
CA GLU A 38 25.65 4.12 -60.96
C GLU A 38 26.39 4.20 -59.61
N GLU A 39 27.52 3.50 -59.48
CA GLU A 39 28.29 3.46 -58.22
C GLU A 39 28.82 4.83 -57.78
N GLY A 40 29.16 5.72 -58.72
CA GLY A 40 29.57 7.10 -58.42
C GLY A 40 28.42 7.91 -57.78
N ALA A 41 27.22 7.81 -58.35
CA ALA A 41 26.03 8.46 -57.82
C ALA A 41 25.59 7.87 -56.48
N LYS A 42 25.64 6.54 -56.30
CA LYS A 42 25.38 5.88 -55.01
C LYS A 42 26.32 6.39 -53.92
N THR A 43 27.60 6.54 -54.24
CA THR A 43 28.61 7.05 -53.28
C THR A 43 28.30 8.49 -52.87
N SER A 44 27.92 9.34 -53.83
CA SER A 44 27.49 10.72 -53.56
C SER A 44 26.25 10.78 -52.66
N ILE A 45 25.24 9.94 -52.92
CA ILE A 45 24.01 9.88 -52.11
C ILE A 45 24.32 9.41 -50.68
N LYS A 46 25.19 8.40 -50.50
CA LYS A 46 25.63 7.95 -49.16
C LYS A 46 26.33 9.06 -48.37
N ASN A 47 27.13 9.91 -49.03
CA ASN A 47 27.77 11.04 -48.38
C ASN A 47 26.76 12.12 -47.95
N GLN A 48 25.71 12.35 -48.75
CA GLN A 48 24.62 13.27 -48.40
C GLN A 48 23.83 12.75 -47.20
N ILE A 49 23.51 11.45 -47.17
CA ILE A 49 22.87 10.78 -46.02
C ILE A 49 23.73 10.99 -44.77
N SER A 50 25.02 10.65 -44.82
CA SER A 50 25.90 10.79 -43.65
C SER A 50 26.02 12.24 -43.17
N THR A 51 26.05 13.21 -44.09
CA THR A 51 26.06 14.64 -43.75
C THR A 51 24.79 15.04 -43.01
N ARG A 52 23.62 14.61 -43.51
CA ARG A 52 22.31 14.87 -42.89
C ARG A 52 22.17 14.19 -41.53
N GLU A 53 22.57 12.92 -41.40
CA GLU A 53 22.60 12.18 -40.14
C GLU A 53 23.41 12.92 -39.06
N ASN A 54 24.63 13.36 -39.41
CA ASN A 54 25.51 14.07 -38.48
C ASN A 54 24.94 15.44 -38.09
N ALA A 55 24.26 16.14 -39.00
CA ALA A 55 23.58 17.40 -38.71
C ALA A 55 22.37 17.22 -37.76
N LEU A 56 21.64 16.12 -37.89
CA LEU A 56 20.46 15.81 -37.08
C LEU A 56 20.79 15.23 -35.71
N LEU A 57 21.96 14.60 -35.56
CA LEU A 57 22.35 13.86 -34.35
C LEU A 57 22.13 14.64 -33.05
N PRO A 58 22.61 15.89 -32.90
CA PRO A 58 22.46 16.61 -31.64
C PRO A 58 21.00 16.89 -31.26
N VAL A 59 20.13 17.11 -32.24
CA VAL A 59 18.69 17.37 -32.02
C VAL A 59 17.98 16.07 -31.64
N TYR A 60 18.29 14.97 -32.33
CA TYR A 60 17.69 13.67 -32.01
C TYR A 60 18.17 13.10 -30.67
N GLU A 61 19.41 13.41 -30.25
CA GLU A 61 19.88 13.12 -28.90
C GLU A 61 19.02 13.84 -27.84
N GLN A 62 18.70 15.13 -28.03
CA GLN A 62 17.78 15.87 -27.14
C GLN A 62 16.37 15.29 -27.16
N ILE A 63 15.85 14.92 -28.33
CA ILE A 63 14.53 14.28 -28.45
C ILE A 63 14.50 12.95 -27.68
N ALA A 64 15.58 12.15 -27.75
CA ALA A 64 15.68 10.88 -27.04
C ALA A 64 15.70 11.08 -25.51
N VAL A 65 16.36 12.12 -25.03
CA VAL A 65 16.31 12.52 -23.62
C VAL A 65 14.88 12.87 -23.23
N GLN A 66 14.21 13.75 -23.98
CA GLN A 66 12.83 14.15 -23.71
C GLN A 66 11.87 12.95 -23.73
N PHE A 67 12.07 12.02 -24.68
CA PHE A 67 11.31 10.77 -24.75
C PHE A 67 11.50 9.94 -23.47
N CYS A 68 12.73 9.84 -22.97
CA CYS A 68 13.00 9.17 -21.69
C CYS A 68 12.35 9.90 -20.50
N GLU A 69 12.35 11.24 -20.48
CA GLU A 69 11.69 12.02 -19.42
C GLU A 69 10.18 11.79 -19.35
N LEU A 70 9.51 11.53 -20.47
CA LEU A 70 8.07 11.21 -20.48
C LEU A 70 7.76 9.90 -19.73
N HIS A 71 8.75 9.02 -19.57
CA HIS A 71 8.65 7.84 -18.73
C HIS A 71 8.86 8.13 -17.24
N ASP A 72 9.46 9.25 -16.87
CA ASP A 72 9.76 9.64 -15.48
C ASP A 72 8.73 10.67 -14.97
N THR A 73 7.44 10.44 -15.26
CA THR A 73 6.35 11.34 -14.87
C THR A 73 5.60 10.87 -13.62
N PRO A 74 5.09 11.80 -12.78
CA PRO A 74 4.27 11.45 -11.63
C PRO A 74 2.98 10.72 -12.05
N GLY A 75 2.46 11.00 -13.25
CA GLY A 75 1.33 10.27 -13.84
C GLY A 75 1.65 8.78 -14.03
N ARG A 76 2.83 8.45 -14.56
CA ARG A 76 3.28 7.06 -14.69
C ARG A 76 3.50 6.41 -13.32
N MET A 77 4.09 7.13 -12.36
CA MET A 77 4.26 6.62 -11.00
C MET A 77 2.91 6.22 -10.37
N LYS A 78 1.88 7.04 -10.55
CA LYS A 78 0.51 6.74 -10.09
C LYS A 78 -0.09 5.55 -10.85
N ALA A 79 0.06 5.50 -12.17
CA ALA A 79 -0.49 4.43 -13.01
C ALA A 79 0.09 3.05 -12.68
N VAL A 80 1.36 2.98 -12.29
CA VAL A 80 2.04 1.73 -11.86
C VAL A 80 1.78 1.43 -10.36
N GLY A 81 1.13 2.35 -9.64
CA GLY A 81 0.76 2.14 -8.24
C GLY A 81 1.91 2.27 -7.24
N VAL A 82 3.05 2.86 -7.63
CA VAL A 82 4.17 3.11 -6.68
C VAL A 82 3.90 4.33 -5.78
N VAL A 83 2.94 5.17 -6.15
CA VAL A 83 2.45 6.29 -5.32
C VAL A 83 0.92 6.28 -5.30
N GLU A 84 0.35 6.67 -4.17
CA GLU A 84 -1.11 6.73 -3.99
C GLU A 84 -1.72 7.94 -4.73
N ARG A 85 -1.05 9.10 -4.67
CA ARG A 85 -1.56 10.36 -5.22
C ARG A 85 -0.43 11.30 -5.65
N VAL A 86 -0.67 12.03 -6.75
CA VAL A 86 0.11 13.21 -7.15
C VAL A 86 -0.48 14.44 -6.44
N VAL A 87 0.36 15.20 -5.76
CA VAL A 87 -0.05 16.32 -4.90
C VAL A 87 0.46 17.63 -5.50
N GLU A 88 -0.45 18.57 -5.74
CA GLU A 88 -0.10 19.92 -6.16
C GLU A 88 0.63 20.67 -5.05
N TRP A 89 1.72 21.35 -5.40
CA TRP A 89 2.58 22.00 -4.42
C TRP A 89 1.85 23.06 -3.60
N SER A 90 0.98 23.84 -4.23
CA SER A 90 0.17 24.89 -3.58
C SER A 90 -0.76 24.34 -2.48
N GLU A 91 -1.24 23.10 -2.63
CA GLU A 91 -2.15 22.45 -1.67
C GLU A 91 -1.42 21.50 -0.71
N SER A 92 -0.12 21.27 -0.93
CA SER A 92 0.69 20.26 -0.23
C SER A 92 0.61 20.39 1.30
N ARG A 93 0.71 21.61 1.83
CA ARG A 93 0.62 21.87 3.27
C ARG A 93 -0.71 21.40 3.86
N ALA A 94 -1.82 21.75 3.22
CA ALA A 94 -3.15 21.38 3.69
C ALA A 94 -3.35 19.87 3.58
N TYR A 95 -2.97 19.27 2.45
CA TYR A 95 -3.04 17.83 2.23
C TYR A 95 -2.27 17.06 3.32
N PHE A 96 -0.98 17.34 3.50
CA PHE A 96 -0.14 16.61 4.46
C PHE A 96 -0.52 16.90 5.92
N TYR A 97 -1.07 18.07 6.23
CA TYR A 97 -1.63 18.35 7.56
C TYR A 97 -2.73 17.35 7.93
N TRP A 98 -3.73 17.16 7.07
CA TRP A 98 -4.84 16.24 7.35
C TRP A 98 -4.37 14.78 7.29
N ARG A 99 -3.58 14.42 6.27
CA ARG A 99 -3.06 13.06 6.11
C ARG A 99 -2.25 12.62 7.31
N LEU A 100 -1.35 13.47 7.80
CA LEU A 100 -0.50 13.15 8.95
C LEU A 100 -1.34 12.98 10.22
N ARG A 101 -2.28 13.89 10.50
CA ARG A 101 -3.14 13.79 11.68
C ARG A 101 -3.99 12.53 11.67
N ARG A 102 -4.60 12.18 10.53
CA ARG A 102 -5.30 10.91 10.34
C ARG A 102 -4.37 9.73 10.61
N LYS A 103 -3.18 9.71 9.99
CA LYS A 103 -2.27 8.57 10.11
C LYS A 103 -1.71 8.36 11.51
N LEU A 104 -1.50 9.44 12.27
CA LEU A 104 -1.15 9.34 13.69
C LEU A 104 -2.29 8.75 14.52
N ALA A 105 -3.52 9.24 14.34
CA ALA A 105 -4.69 8.67 15.04
C ALA A 105 -4.93 7.19 14.69
N GLU A 106 -4.80 6.83 13.41
CA GLU A 106 -4.87 5.44 12.94
C GLU A 106 -3.73 4.59 13.54
N PHE A 107 -2.53 5.14 13.68
CA PHE A 107 -1.40 4.46 14.30
C PHE A 107 -1.65 4.17 15.78
N ASP A 108 -2.14 5.15 16.54
CA ASP A 108 -2.47 4.97 17.96
C ASP A 108 -3.56 3.91 18.15
N LEU A 109 -4.60 3.91 17.29
CA LEU A 109 -5.66 2.92 17.34
C LEU A 109 -5.15 1.51 16.98
N ARG A 110 -4.28 1.39 15.97
CA ARG A 110 -3.64 0.10 15.65
C ARG A 110 -2.80 -0.42 16.81
N LYS A 111 -2.07 0.46 17.49
CA LYS A 111 -1.29 0.09 18.66
C LYS A 111 -2.18 -0.51 19.74
N LYS A 112 -3.32 0.13 20.05
CA LYS A 112 -4.31 -0.42 20.99
C LYS A 112 -4.85 -1.78 20.56
N ILE A 113 -5.10 -2.01 19.27
CA ILE A 113 -5.57 -3.31 18.73
C ILE A 113 -4.49 -4.39 18.89
N VAL A 114 -3.23 -4.06 18.62
CA VAL A 114 -2.12 -5.01 18.78
C VAL A 114 -1.91 -5.34 20.27
N GLU A 115 -1.91 -4.34 21.14
CA GLU A 115 -1.82 -4.52 22.60
C GLU A 115 -2.98 -5.36 23.15
N ALA A 116 -4.20 -5.17 22.63
CA ALA A 116 -5.37 -5.98 22.98
C ALA A 116 -5.18 -7.46 22.64
N ALA A 117 -4.54 -7.77 21.51
CA ALA A 117 -4.22 -9.15 21.15
C ALA A 117 -3.13 -9.75 22.04
N GLU A 118 -2.17 -8.95 22.53
CA GLU A 118 -1.12 -9.41 23.45
C GLU A 118 -1.65 -9.81 24.84
N VAL A 119 -2.80 -9.26 25.26
CA VAL A 119 -3.47 -9.69 26.50
C VAL A 119 -3.90 -11.16 26.38
N GLY A 120 -4.40 -11.56 25.20
CA GLY A 120 -4.70 -12.95 24.85
C GLY A 120 -3.46 -13.65 24.30
N ARG A 121 -2.52 -14.08 25.16
CA ARG A 121 -1.16 -14.55 24.79
C ARG A 121 -1.13 -15.75 23.83
N GLY A 122 -2.27 -16.39 23.57
CA GLY A 122 -2.42 -17.49 22.62
C GLY A 122 -2.74 -17.08 21.18
N VAL A 123 -3.19 -15.84 20.94
CA VAL A 123 -3.63 -15.39 19.61
C VAL A 123 -2.50 -14.65 18.89
N LYS A 124 -2.31 -14.94 17.60
CA LYS A 124 -1.34 -14.24 16.77
C LYS A 124 -1.73 -12.75 16.70
N ALA A 125 -0.83 -11.87 17.15
CA ALA A 125 -1.06 -10.44 17.06
C ALA A 125 -1.30 -10.03 15.59
N PRO A 126 -2.31 -9.17 15.33
CA PRO A 126 -2.63 -8.74 13.98
C PRO A 126 -1.47 -7.94 13.39
N THR A 127 -1.23 -8.14 12.10
CA THR A 127 -0.30 -7.30 11.34
C THR A 127 -0.84 -5.88 11.22
N VAL A 128 0.02 -4.92 10.88
CA VAL A 128 -0.38 -3.52 10.67
C VAL A 128 -1.49 -3.39 9.62
N LEU A 129 -1.46 -4.22 8.58
CA LEU A 129 -2.47 -4.24 7.53
C LEU A 129 -3.81 -4.78 8.04
N GLU A 130 -3.79 -5.91 8.76
CA GLU A 130 -5.00 -6.49 9.37
C GLU A 130 -5.63 -5.54 10.38
N ALA A 131 -4.83 -4.88 11.23
CA ALA A 131 -5.33 -3.87 12.15
C ALA A 131 -5.94 -2.67 11.42
N SER A 132 -5.35 -2.24 10.30
CA SER A 132 -5.92 -1.16 9.46
C SER A 132 -7.24 -1.59 8.80
N ALA A 133 -7.35 -2.85 8.39
CA ALA A 133 -8.56 -3.42 7.82
C ALA A 133 -9.69 -3.49 8.85
N LEU A 134 -9.39 -3.92 10.08
CA LEU A 134 -10.35 -3.96 11.19
C LEU A 134 -10.90 -2.56 11.51
N ILE A 135 -10.04 -1.53 11.54
CA ILE A 135 -10.49 -0.14 11.73
C ILE A 135 -11.40 0.29 10.58
N LYS A 136 -11.06 -0.11 9.33
CA LYS A 136 -11.89 0.17 8.16
C LYS A 136 -13.26 -0.51 8.25
N GLU A 137 -13.32 -1.74 8.73
CA GLU A 137 -14.59 -2.44 8.98
C GLU A 137 -15.44 -1.69 9.99
N TRP A 138 -14.88 -1.27 11.14
CA TRP A 138 -15.61 -0.47 12.14
C TRP A 138 -16.09 0.87 11.59
N PHE A 139 -15.31 1.48 10.69
CA PHE A 139 -15.72 2.68 9.99
C PHE A 139 -16.95 2.41 9.11
N ILE A 140 -16.94 1.37 8.29
CA ILE A 140 -18.05 1.02 7.38
C ILE A 140 -19.30 0.56 8.14
N GLU A 141 -19.13 -0.12 9.28
CA GLU A 141 -20.24 -0.50 10.17
C GLU A 141 -20.95 0.71 10.78
N THR A 142 -20.29 1.88 10.83
CA THR A 142 -20.87 3.09 11.40
C THR A 142 -21.95 3.65 10.46
N PRO A 143 -23.18 3.90 10.94
CA PRO A 143 -24.25 4.43 10.10
C PRO A 143 -23.86 5.75 9.42
N GLY A 144 -24.03 5.82 8.10
CA GLY A 144 -23.72 7.01 7.30
C GLY A 144 -22.27 7.12 6.82
N MET A 145 -21.40 6.17 7.17
CA MET A 145 -20.06 6.05 6.58
C MET A 145 -20.08 5.07 5.40
N THR A 146 -19.30 5.37 4.37
CA THR A 146 -19.22 4.58 3.12
C THR A 146 -17.78 4.23 2.79
N ASP A 147 -17.55 3.16 2.02
CA ASP A 147 -16.20 2.72 1.66
C ASP A 147 -15.39 3.83 0.96
N ASP A 148 -16.03 4.60 0.08
CA ASP A 148 -15.38 5.69 -0.67
C ASP A 148 -14.83 6.79 0.27
N GLN A 149 -15.53 7.06 1.36
CA GLN A 149 -15.13 8.05 2.36
C GLN A 149 -13.91 7.61 3.18
N TRP A 150 -13.53 6.32 3.13
CA TRP A 150 -12.30 5.88 3.77
C TRP A 150 -11.04 6.52 3.15
N SER A 151 -11.15 7.03 1.92
CA SER A 151 -10.04 7.77 1.30
C SER A 151 -9.93 9.22 1.78
N ASP A 152 -10.96 9.78 2.43
CA ASP A 152 -10.99 11.17 2.89
C ASP A 152 -10.42 11.31 4.31
N ASP A 153 -9.29 12.00 4.41
CA ASP A 153 -8.58 12.17 5.68
C ASP A 153 -9.34 12.99 6.72
N LYS A 154 -10.16 13.96 6.29
CA LYS A 154 -10.94 14.80 7.20
C LYS A 154 -12.12 14.03 7.77
N VAL A 155 -12.81 13.26 6.93
CA VAL A 155 -13.97 12.47 7.33
C VAL A 155 -13.56 11.43 8.37
N ILE A 156 -12.47 10.70 8.13
CA ILE A 156 -12.00 9.69 9.08
C ILE A 156 -11.54 10.32 10.39
N LEU A 157 -10.78 11.42 10.32
CA LEU A 157 -10.29 12.06 11.54
C LEU A 157 -11.47 12.60 12.38
N ALA A 158 -12.49 13.17 11.74
CA ALA A 158 -13.71 13.59 12.40
C ALA A 158 -14.47 12.41 13.01
N TRP A 159 -14.61 11.31 12.27
CA TRP A 159 -15.24 10.08 12.76
C TRP A 159 -14.52 9.51 13.98
N MET A 160 -13.18 9.37 13.94
CA MET A 160 -12.38 8.89 15.07
C MET A 160 -12.55 9.77 16.31
N GLY A 161 -12.64 11.10 16.13
CA GLY A 161 -12.88 12.04 17.23
C GLY A 161 -14.29 11.94 17.81
N GLN A 162 -15.32 11.77 16.97
CA GLN A 162 -16.72 11.68 17.39
C GLN A 162 -17.07 10.32 18.01
N HIS A 163 -16.44 9.25 17.54
CA HIS A 163 -16.75 7.87 17.95
C HIS A 163 -15.70 7.30 18.92
N HIS A 164 -14.96 8.16 19.63
CA HIS A 164 -13.87 7.73 20.50
C HIS A 164 -14.29 6.67 21.52
N SER A 165 -15.38 6.91 22.26
CA SER A 165 -15.88 5.95 23.26
C SER A 165 -16.36 4.64 22.63
N ALA A 166 -17.05 4.69 21.49
CA ALA A 166 -17.49 3.49 20.78
C ALA A 166 -16.29 2.67 20.25
N LEU A 167 -15.23 3.33 19.81
CA LEU A 167 -13.99 2.67 19.40
C LEU A 167 -13.29 2.00 20.59
N GLU A 168 -13.28 2.62 21.77
CA GLU A 168 -12.76 1.99 22.98
C GLU A 168 -13.58 0.77 23.39
N GLU A 169 -14.91 0.82 23.30
CA GLU A 169 -15.78 -0.35 23.51
C GLU A 169 -15.49 -1.47 22.51
N LYS A 170 -15.28 -1.14 21.22
CA LYS A 170 -14.89 -2.10 20.19
C LYS A 170 -13.55 -2.76 20.50
N ILE A 171 -12.55 -1.99 20.94
CA ILE A 171 -11.26 -2.54 21.38
C ILE A 171 -11.45 -3.47 22.57
N MET A 172 -12.22 -3.09 23.58
CA MET A 172 -12.49 -3.95 24.74
C MET A 172 -13.20 -5.25 24.35
N SER A 173 -14.17 -5.17 23.43
CA SER A 173 -14.83 -6.35 22.87
C SER A 173 -13.85 -7.23 22.10
N TYR A 174 -12.95 -6.63 21.33
CA TYR A 174 -11.90 -7.35 20.61
C TYR A 174 -10.94 -8.06 21.57
N THR A 175 -10.44 -7.38 22.62
CA THR A 175 -9.63 -8.00 23.68
C THR A 175 -10.34 -9.19 24.30
N LYS A 176 -11.63 -9.06 24.61
CA LYS A 176 -12.44 -10.15 25.18
C LYS A 176 -12.50 -11.35 24.23
N SER A 177 -12.70 -11.11 22.93
CA SER A 177 -12.68 -12.17 21.92
C SER A 177 -11.32 -12.86 21.84
N CYS A 178 -10.21 -12.13 21.86
CA CYS A 178 -8.86 -12.71 21.85
C CYS A 178 -8.62 -13.62 23.07
N VAL A 179 -9.01 -13.17 24.27
CA VAL A 179 -8.88 -13.98 25.50
C VAL A 179 -9.78 -15.21 25.45
N ALA A 180 -11.01 -15.08 24.95
CA ALA A 180 -11.91 -16.22 24.81
C ALA A 180 -11.37 -17.27 23.83
N GLU A 181 -10.78 -16.82 22.72
CA GLU A 181 -10.14 -17.69 21.74
C GLU A 181 -8.90 -18.39 22.30
N GLU A 182 -8.05 -17.67 23.05
CA GLU A 182 -6.92 -18.29 23.76
C GLU A 182 -7.39 -19.39 24.72
N VAL A 183 -8.39 -19.11 25.56
CA VAL A 183 -8.96 -20.10 26.48
C VAL A 183 -9.50 -21.32 25.72
N ALA A 184 -10.22 -21.10 24.62
CA ALA A 184 -10.74 -22.16 23.78
C ALA A 184 -9.61 -23.01 23.15
N GLN A 185 -8.55 -22.38 22.65
CA GLN A 185 -7.39 -23.08 22.08
C GLN A 185 -6.68 -23.94 23.14
N VAL A 186 -6.49 -23.43 24.35
CA VAL A 186 -5.87 -24.18 25.46
C VAL A 186 -6.73 -25.37 25.88
N LEU A 187 -8.06 -25.21 25.95
CA LEU A 187 -9.00 -26.27 26.32
C LEU A 187 -9.15 -27.35 25.24
N THR A 188 -9.04 -26.98 23.97
CA THR A 188 -9.20 -27.90 22.83
C THR A 188 -7.87 -28.49 22.35
N ALA A 189 -6.73 -28.06 22.91
CA ALA A 189 -5.42 -28.62 22.61
C ALA A 189 -5.42 -30.14 22.87
N GLY A 190 -4.95 -30.93 21.90
CA GLY A 190 -4.88 -32.38 22.05
C GLY A 190 -3.80 -32.85 23.04
N GLY A 191 -3.91 -34.10 23.50
CA GLY A 191 -2.85 -34.78 24.25
C GLY A 191 -2.70 -34.36 25.72
N THR A 192 -1.49 -34.50 26.26
CA THR A 192 -1.16 -34.15 27.65
C THR A 192 -1.26 -32.65 27.90
N THR A 193 -0.95 -31.83 26.90
CA THR A 193 -1.02 -30.36 26.95
C THR A 193 -2.45 -29.86 27.21
N GLY A 194 -3.47 -30.44 26.57
CA GLY A 194 -4.87 -30.07 26.82
C GLY A 194 -5.39 -30.43 28.20
N ARG A 195 -5.01 -31.60 28.73
CA ARG A 195 -5.39 -32.02 30.09
C ARG A 195 -4.80 -31.10 31.15
N VAL A 196 -3.51 -30.76 31.01
CA VAL A 196 -2.82 -29.84 31.91
C VAL A 196 -3.37 -28.42 31.77
N GLY A 197 -3.63 -27.95 30.54
CA GLY A 197 -4.23 -26.64 30.27
C GLY A 197 -5.62 -26.49 30.87
N THR A 198 -6.48 -27.49 30.68
CA THR A 198 -7.84 -27.51 31.27
C THR A 198 -7.79 -27.51 32.79
N SER A 199 -6.96 -28.36 33.39
CA SER A 199 -6.79 -28.39 34.85
C SER A 199 -6.27 -27.05 35.38
N GLY A 200 -5.30 -26.44 34.69
CA GLY A 200 -4.72 -25.15 35.08
C GLY A 200 -5.72 -23.99 35.01
N ILE A 201 -6.57 -23.94 33.98
CA ILE A 201 -7.63 -22.93 33.85
C ILE A 201 -8.64 -23.07 35.00
N VAL A 202 -9.09 -24.29 35.29
CA VAL A 202 -10.05 -24.56 36.38
C VAL A 202 -9.46 -24.17 37.75
N GLU A 203 -8.20 -24.51 38.00
CA GLU A 203 -7.51 -24.11 39.23
C GLU A 203 -7.35 -22.59 39.34
N GLY A 204 -6.99 -21.92 38.24
CA GLY A 204 -6.89 -20.47 38.15
C GLY A 204 -8.22 -19.76 38.45
N LEU A 205 -9.32 -20.25 37.88
CA LEU A 205 -10.68 -19.77 38.18
C LEU A 205 -11.01 -19.94 39.67
N GLY A 206 -10.64 -21.08 40.28
CA GLY A 206 -10.83 -21.31 41.72
C GLY A 206 -10.08 -20.31 42.60
N ARG A 207 -8.82 -19.99 42.26
CA ARG A 207 -8.01 -18.99 42.98
C ARG A 207 -8.59 -17.58 42.82
N ALA A 208 -8.97 -17.19 41.61
CA ALA A 208 -9.61 -15.90 41.35
C ALA A 208 -10.96 -15.77 42.06
N PHE A 209 -11.76 -16.84 42.05
CA PHE A 209 -13.02 -16.90 42.79
C PHE A 209 -12.80 -16.69 44.28
N ALA A 210 -11.76 -17.26 44.89
CA ALA A 210 -11.48 -17.07 46.32
C ALA A 210 -11.23 -15.59 46.69
N SER A 211 -10.53 -14.84 45.83
CA SER A 211 -10.16 -13.43 46.07
C SER A 211 -11.25 -12.40 45.74
N MET A 212 -12.34 -12.79 45.09
CA MET A 212 -13.44 -11.89 44.68
C MET A 212 -14.41 -11.56 45.82
N GLY A 213 -15.08 -10.40 45.70
CA GLY A 213 -16.18 -10.00 46.59
C GLY A 213 -17.44 -10.86 46.41
N PRO A 214 -18.38 -10.86 47.37
CA PRO A 214 -19.58 -11.70 47.32
C PRO A 214 -20.50 -11.41 46.12
N GLU A 215 -20.59 -10.16 45.66
CA GLU A 215 -21.39 -9.78 44.50
C GLU A 215 -20.78 -10.27 43.17
N GLU A 216 -19.45 -10.15 43.02
CA GLU A 216 -18.71 -10.61 41.85
C GLU A 216 -18.73 -12.14 41.72
N LYS A 217 -18.60 -12.85 42.85
CA LYS A 217 -18.78 -14.32 42.93
C LYS A 217 -20.12 -14.76 42.39
N SER A 218 -21.20 -14.06 42.77
CA SER A 218 -22.55 -14.35 42.29
C SER A 218 -22.69 -14.14 40.78
N LYS A 219 -22.15 -13.02 40.27
CA LYS A 219 -22.15 -12.71 38.83
C LYS A 219 -21.38 -13.76 38.02
N LEU A 220 -20.17 -14.12 38.46
CA LEU A 220 -19.34 -15.13 37.77
C LEU A 220 -20.00 -16.51 37.78
N LYS A 221 -20.57 -16.93 38.92
CA LYS A 221 -21.28 -18.21 39.02
C LYS A 221 -22.47 -18.26 38.06
N LYS A 222 -23.26 -17.19 37.97
CA LYS A 222 -24.37 -17.09 37.03
C LYS A 222 -23.89 -17.18 35.58
N ALA A 223 -22.85 -16.43 35.21
CA ALA A 223 -22.30 -16.43 33.85
C ALA A 223 -21.77 -17.81 33.42
N ILE A 224 -21.09 -18.54 34.31
CA ILE A 224 -20.59 -19.90 34.02
C ILE A 224 -21.76 -20.87 33.85
N LEU A 225 -22.79 -20.79 34.71
CA LEU A 225 -23.97 -21.64 34.61
C LEU A 225 -24.74 -21.40 33.30
N GLU A 226 -24.88 -20.14 32.88
CA GLU A 226 -25.49 -19.77 31.60
C GLU A 226 -24.68 -20.30 30.41
N ALA A 227 -23.35 -20.33 30.49
CA ALA A 227 -22.48 -20.86 29.43
C ALA A 227 -22.46 -22.39 29.34
N LEU A 228 -22.95 -23.11 30.36
CA LEU A 228 -22.99 -24.59 30.41
C LEU A 228 -24.35 -25.19 30.02
N GLN A 229 -25.37 -24.36 29.80
CA GLN A 229 -26.71 -24.74 29.34
C GLN A 229 -26.80 -24.73 27.81
#